data_AF-A0A0W8DSS5-F1
#
_entry.id   AF-A0A0W8DSS5-F1
#
_cell.length_a   1.000
_cell.length_b   1.000
_cell.length_c   1.000
_cell.angle_alpha   90.00
_cell.angle_beta   90.00
_cell.angle_gamma   90.00
#
_symmetry.space_group_name_H-M   'P 1'
#
loop_
_entity.id
_entity.type
_entity.pdbx_description
1 polymer ?
#
loop_
_entity_poly.entity_id
_entity_poly.type
_entity_poly.pdbx_seq_one_letter_code
_entity_poly.pdbx_strand_id
1 'polypeptide(L)'
;MLDEAMKVKDTASAAKKLQSELFQRWIQLNWTPEYIFAKVLRLDQDGNKLFRNPLVTTWGKYLIAFNRDNYGKETTIWRMLAATGIDPDDLRPVADKAPEQFFAMMGLTDKGHNLLISPEFAKWIHYLDDFYDELRNSRKTMMTTLRNHYDDKSLVNMITSASKVSKTKDIAKSVEFELFKTWHDISYKTTDEIFTILNLDRAGSSLFTGPWLDTWIRYMIMFDEGYFRDHMPKMLLKYYDENDLSQMIKTAKSNPNTEKLASEIEDVLNLYKK
;
A
#
# COMPACT_ATOMS: atom_id res chain seq x y z
N MET A 1 -9.96 11.10 -23.60
CA MET A 1 -10.40 12.47 -23.28
C MET A 1 -10.98 12.59 -21.88
N LEU A 2 -11.98 11.78 -21.49
CA LEU A 2 -12.61 11.90 -20.16
C LEU A 2 -11.64 11.65 -18.99
N ASP A 3 -10.77 10.64 -19.07
CA ASP A 3 -9.78 10.37 -18.01
C ASP A 3 -8.78 11.53 -17.82
N GLU A 4 -8.35 12.19 -18.90
CA GLU A 4 -7.49 13.37 -18.81
C GLU A 4 -8.24 14.59 -18.27
N ALA A 5 -9.49 14.81 -18.70
CA ALA A 5 -10.33 15.89 -18.20
C ALA A 5 -10.66 15.74 -16.70
N MET A 6 -10.59 14.53 -16.14
CA MET A 6 -10.76 14.30 -14.71
C MET A 6 -9.57 14.77 -13.86
N LYS A 7 -8.38 14.90 -14.46
CA LYS A 7 -7.17 15.39 -13.76
C LYS A 7 -7.18 16.91 -13.61
N VAL A 8 -7.99 17.62 -14.40
CA VAL A 8 -8.09 19.07 -14.37
C VAL A 8 -9.26 19.48 -13.47
N LYS A 9 -8.96 20.26 -12.42
CA LYS A 9 -9.92 20.65 -11.36
C LYS A 9 -11.27 21.15 -11.90
N ASP A 10 -11.23 22.04 -12.89
CA ASP A 10 -12.43 22.71 -13.40
C ASP A 10 -13.32 21.79 -14.25
N THR A 11 -12.74 20.80 -14.93
CA THR A 11 -13.48 19.86 -15.77
C THR A 11 -13.79 18.54 -15.07
N ALA A 12 -13.23 18.30 -13.89
CA ALA A 12 -13.29 17.01 -13.22
C ALA A 12 -14.73 16.55 -12.92
N SER A 13 -15.58 17.45 -12.42
CA SER A 13 -16.96 17.12 -12.08
C SER A 13 -17.78 16.72 -13.32
N ALA A 14 -17.69 17.53 -14.40
CA ALA A 14 -18.39 17.24 -15.65
C ALA A 14 -17.88 15.95 -16.31
N ALA A 15 -16.56 15.74 -16.32
CA ALA A 15 -15.95 14.54 -16.87
C ALA A 15 -16.38 13.26 -16.12
N LYS A 16 -16.45 13.31 -14.77
CA LYS A 16 -16.96 12.20 -13.94
C LYS A 16 -18.42 11.88 -14.26
N LYS A 17 -19.27 12.91 -14.43
CA LYS A 17 -20.68 12.73 -14.80
C LYS A 17 -20.82 12.07 -16.16
N LEU A 18 -20.12 12.57 -17.18
CA LEU A 18 -20.14 12.01 -18.53
C LEU A 18 -19.60 10.57 -18.58
N GLN A 19 -18.55 10.26 -17.83
CA GLN A 19 -18.05 8.89 -17.71
C GLN A 19 -19.09 7.96 -17.10
N SER A 20 -19.79 8.42 -16.05
CA SER A 20 -20.85 7.63 -15.41
C SER A 20 -22.01 7.35 -16.37
N GLU A 21 -22.44 8.37 -17.13
CA GLU A 21 -23.49 8.23 -18.15
C GLU A 21 -23.06 7.29 -19.28
N LEU A 22 -21.79 7.37 -19.72
CA LEU A 22 -21.23 6.47 -20.73
C LEU A 22 -21.26 5.00 -20.26
N PHE A 23 -20.81 4.73 -19.04
CA PHE A 23 -20.81 3.37 -18.50
C PHE A 23 -22.23 2.82 -18.32
N GLN A 24 -23.17 3.64 -17.82
CA GLN A 24 -24.57 3.25 -17.74
C GLN A 24 -25.17 2.94 -19.11
N ARG A 25 -24.80 3.71 -20.14
CA ARG A 25 -25.22 3.42 -21.52
C ARG A 25 -24.68 2.08 -22.01
N TRP A 26 -23.40 1.79 -21.77
CA TRP A 26 -22.80 0.50 -22.15
C TRP A 26 -23.46 -0.68 -21.42
N ILE A 27 -23.76 -0.53 -20.13
CA ILE A 27 -24.47 -1.55 -19.33
C ILE A 27 -25.88 -1.78 -19.89
N GLN A 28 -26.64 -0.72 -20.20
CA GLN A 28 -27.99 -0.84 -20.78
C GLN A 28 -28.01 -1.51 -22.16
N LEU A 29 -26.91 -1.38 -22.91
CA LEU A 29 -26.74 -2.06 -24.21
C LEU A 29 -26.26 -3.52 -24.04
N ASN A 30 -26.12 -4.01 -22.81
CA ASN A 30 -25.56 -5.32 -22.47
C ASN A 30 -24.15 -5.53 -23.05
N TRP A 31 -23.35 -4.47 -23.16
CA TRP A 31 -21.99 -4.58 -23.65
C TRP A 31 -21.09 -5.15 -22.55
N THR A 32 -20.59 -6.35 -22.75
CA THR A 32 -19.73 -7.00 -21.76
C THR A 32 -18.37 -6.31 -21.69
N PRO A 33 -17.63 -6.43 -20.57
CA PRO A 33 -16.26 -5.94 -20.48
C PRO A 33 -15.34 -6.45 -21.61
N GLU A 34 -15.52 -7.70 -22.05
CA GLU A 34 -14.79 -8.32 -23.19
C GLU A 34 -15.10 -7.58 -24.50
N TYR A 35 -16.38 -7.26 -24.75
CA TYR A 35 -16.79 -6.52 -25.95
C TYR A 35 -16.22 -5.11 -25.97
N ILE A 36 -16.27 -4.40 -24.83
CA ILE A 36 -15.65 -3.08 -24.70
C ILE A 36 -14.14 -3.15 -24.97
N PHE A 37 -13.47 -4.14 -24.38
CA PHE A 37 -12.04 -4.36 -24.52
C PHE A 37 -11.63 -4.56 -25.99
N ALA A 38 -12.23 -5.55 -26.68
CA ALA A 38 -11.77 -5.99 -27.99
C ALA A 38 -12.41 -5.22 -29.17
N LYS A 39 -13.65 -4.75 -29.02
CA LYS A 39 -14.41 -4.16 -30.15
C LYS A 39 -14.54 -2.64 -30.07
N VAL A 40 -14.69 -2.09 -28.87
CA VAL A 40 -14.87 -0.63 -28.69
C VAL A 40 -13.53 0.07 -28.54
N LEU A 41 -12.68 -0.43 -27.63
CA LEU A 41 -11.39 0.19 -27.31
C LEU A 41 -10.21 -0.46 -28.05
N ARG A 42 -10.41 -1.65 -28.64
CA ARG A 42 -9.41 -2.42 -29.41
C ARG A 42 -8.10 -2.66 -28.64
N LEU A 43 -8.22 -2.87 -27.33
CA LEU A 43 -7.09 -3.11 -26.42
C LEU A 43 -6.45 -4.48 -26.62
N ASP A 44 -7.16 -5.41 -27.27
CA ASP A 44 -6.66 -6.73 -27.67
C ASP A 44 -5.47 -6.66 -28.63
N GLN A 45 -5.28 -5.53 -29.29
CA GLN A 45 -4.22 -5.32 -30.29
C GLN A 45 -2.92 -4.75 -29.68
N ASP A 46 -2.95 -4.37 -28.40
CA ASP A 46 -1.83 -3.69 -27.78
C ASP A 46 -0.70 -4.64 -27.36
N GLY A 47 -0.99 -5.93 -27.16
CA GLY A 47 -0.03 -6.93 -26.67
C GLY A 47 0.71 -6.42 -25.42
N ASN A 48 2.05 -6.44 -25.47
CA ASN A 48 2.89 -5.94 -24.37
C ASN A 48 2.83 -4.40 -24.14
N LYS A 49 2.06 -3.64 -24.92
CA LYS A 49 1.81 -2.21 -24.71
C LYS A 49 0.51 -1.94 -23.97
N LEU A 50 -0.28 -2.96 -23.63
CA LEU A 50 -1.60 -2.83 -23.02
C LEU A 50 -1.62 -1.87 -21.82
N PHE A 51 -0.73 -2.09 -20.85
CA PHE A 51 -0.64 -1.26 -19.64
C PHE A 51 0.02 0.11 -19.85
N ARG A 52 0.37 0.47 -21.09
CA ARG A 52 0.81 1.80 -21.49
C ARG A 52 -0.30 2.57 -22.23
N ASN A 53 -1.34 1.87 -22.70
CA ASN A 53 -2.48 2.51 -23.34
C ASN A 53 -3.40 3.12 -22.27
N PRO A 54 -3.63 4.45 -22.24
CA PRO A 54 -4.45 5.08 -21.22
C PRO A 54 -5.92 4.62 -21.25
N LEU A 55 -6.40 4.05 -22.37
CA LEU A 55 -7.75 3.50 -22.47
C LEU A 55 -7.95 2.25 -21.61
N VAL A 56 -6.88 1.57 -21.20
CA VAL A 56 -6.96 0.44 -20.27
C VAL A 56 -7.57 0.90 -18.93
N THR A 57 -7.30 2.13 -18.49
CA THR A 57 -7.88 2.70 -17.28
C THR A 57 -9.39 2.92 -17.41
N THR A 58 -9.84 3.45 -18.56
CA THR A 58 -11.28 3.58 -18.86
C THR A 58 -11.96 2.22 -18.84
N TRP A 59 -11.35 1.21 -19.47
CA TRP A 59 -11.88 -0.16 -19.51
C TRP A 59 -11.97 -0.78 -18.10
N GLY A 60 -10.92 -0.68 -17.29
CA GLY A 60 -10.93 -1.24 -15.93
C GLY A 60 -11.99 -0.59 -15.04
N LYS A 61 -12.18 0.73 -15.15
CA LYS A 61 -13.28 1.44 -14.47
C LYS A 61 -14.66 0.93 -14.93
N TYR A 62 -14.82 0.64 -16.22
CA TYR A 62 -16.05 0.04 -16.73
C TYR A 62 -16.28 -1.36 -16.17
N LEU A 63 -15.26 -2.22 -16.15
CA LEU A 63 -15.37 -3.55 -15.55
C LEU A 63 -15.82 -3.49 -14.08
N ILE A 64 -15.26 -2.57 -13.30
CA ILE A 64 -15.64 -2.38 -11.90
C ILE A 64 -17.12 -1.95 -11.79
N ALA A 65 -17.58 -1.02 -12.64
CA ALA A 65 -18.98 -0.60 -12.69
C ALA A 65 -19.90 -1.74 -13.12
N PHE A 66 -19.50 -2.51 -14.15
CA PHE A 66 -20.24 -3.66 -14.64
C PHE A 66 -20.42 -4.74 -13.57
N ASN A 67 -19.34 -5.10 -12.86
CA ASN A 67 -19.40 -6.11 -11.79
C ASN A 67 -20.27 -5.65 -10.60
N ARG A 68 -20.32 -4.34 -10.31
CA ARG A 68 -21.20 -3.81 -9.27
C ARG A 68 -22.67 -4.05 -9.59
N ASP A 69 -23.04 -3.91 -10.86
CA ASP A 69 -24.44 -4.03 -11.32
C ASP A 69 -24.81 -5.49 -11.68
N ASN A 70 -23.83 -6.41 -11.71
CA ASN A 70 -23.99 -7.84 -12.06
C ASN A 70 -23.52 -8.77 -10.92
N TYR A 71 -24.00 -8.53 -9.70
CA TYR A 71 -23.63 -9.32 -8.52
C TYR A 71 -23.92 -10.82 -8.69
N GLY A 72 -22.95 -11.67 -8.35
CA GLY A 72 -23.02 -13.14 -8.51
C GLY A 72 -22.67 -13.68 -9.90
N LYS A 73 -22.34 -12.80 -10.86
CA LYS A 73 -21.81 -13.15 -12.19
C LYS A 73 -20.54 -12.37 -12.52
N GLU A 74 -19.80 -11.95 -11.50
CA GLU A 74 -18.62 -11.11 -11.67
C GLU A 74 -17.54 -11.82 -12.50
N THR A 75 -16.96 -11.08 -13.44
CA THR A 75 -15.76 -11.50 -14.17
C THR A 75 -14.53 -10.79 -13.61
N THR A 76 -13.37 -11.43 -13.64
CA THR A 76 -12.09 -10.80 -13.26
C THR A 76 -11.34 -10.39 -14.51
N ILE A 77 -10.34 -9.52 -14.38
CA ILE A 77 -9.48 -9.18 -15.52
C ILE A 77 -8.81 -10.42 -16.09
N TRP A 78 -8.48 -11.42 -15.26
CA TRP A 78 -7.90 -12.69 -15.71
C TRP A 78 -8.86 -13.58 -16.48
N ARG A 79 -10.08 -13.78 -15.97
CA ARG A 79 -11.12 -14.51 -16.70
C ARG A 79 -11.41 -13.87 -18.06
N MET A 80 -11.38 -12.54 -18.11
CA MET A 80 -11.54 -11.76 -19.34
C MET A 80 -10.35 -11.95 -20.29
N LEU A 81 -9.12 -11.71 -19.83
CA LEU A 81 -7.92 -11.84 -20.66
C LEU A 81 -7.80 -13.26 -21.25
N ALA A 82 -8.04 -14.28 -20.43
CA ALA A 82 -8.09 -15.67 -20.88
C ALA A 82 -9.17 -15.89 -21.95
N ALA A 83 -10.37 -15.31 -21.79
CA ALA A 83 -11.45 -15.41 -22.78
C ALA A 83 -11.17 -14.66 -24.08
N THR A 84 -10.33 -13.61 -24.05
CA THR A 84 -9.88 -12.90 -25.26
C THR A 84 -8.78 -13.61 -26.03
N GLY A 85 -8.26 -14.72 -25.50
CA GLY A 85 -7.15 -15.47 -26.10
C GLY A 85 -5.79 -14.79 -25.94
N ILE A 86 -5.68 -13.80 -25.05
CA ILE A 86 -4.38 -13.24 -24.65
C ILE A 86 -3.73 -14.25 -23.71
N ASP A 87 -2.53 -14.72 -24.09
CA ASP A 87 -1.73 -15.57 -23.22
C ASP A 87 -1.22 -14.73 -22.02
N PRO A 88 -1.49 -15.13 -20.77
CA PRO A 88 -0.92 -14.45 -19.60
C PRO A 88 0.62 -14.31 -19.66
N ASP A 89 1.32 -15.25 -20.30
CA ASP A 89 2.78 -15.16 -20.48
C ASP A 89 3.19 -13.98 -21.38
N ASP A 90 2.35 -13.54 -22.32
CA ASP A 90 2.61 -12.34 -23.14
C ASP A 90 2.55 -11.04 -22.33
N LEU A 91 1.90 -11.05 -21.16
CA LEU A 91 1.82 -9.92 -20.24
C LEU A 91 2.97 -9.89 -19.25
N ARG A 92 3.74 -10.97 -19.13
CA ARG A 92 4.92 -11.05 -18.23
C ARG A 92 5.90 -9.88 -18.40
N PRO A 93 6.22 -9.37 -19.61
CA PRO A 93 7.12 -8.23 -19.78
C PRO A 93 6.59 -6.89 -19.22
N VAL A 94 5.31 -6.83 -18.85
CA VAL A 94 4.64 -5.63 -18.31
C VAL A 94 3.85 -5.89 -17.03
N ALA A 95 4.01 -7.08 -16.45
CA ALA A 95 3.30 -7.51 -15.26
C ALA A 95 3.63 -6.65 -14.03
N ASP A 96 4.84 -6.10 -13.97
CA ASP A 96 5.28 -5.17 -12.93
C ASP A 96 4.43 -3.89 -12.86
N LYS A 97 3.84 -3.47 -13.99
CA LYS A 97 3.01 -2.26 -14.08
C LYS A 97 1.55 -2.50 -13.75
N ALA A 98 1.07 -3.74 -13.82
CA ALA A 98 -0.35 -4.04 -13.62
C ALA A 98 -0.84 -3.59 -12.24
N PRO A 99 -0.15 -3.87 -11.12
CA PRO A 99 -0.56 -3.45 -9.78
C PRO A 99 -0.90 -1.95 -9.66
N GLU A 100 -0.03 -1.08 -10.16
CA GLU A 100 -0.22 0.39 -10.19
C GLU A 100 -1.41 0.79 -11.09
N GLN A 101 -1.51 0.19 -12.27
CA GLN A 101 -2.62 0.48 -13.19
C GLN A 101 -3.97 0.15 -12.58
N PHE A 102 -4.07 -0.98 -11.88
CA PHE A 102 -5.31 -1.41 -11.24
C PHE A 102 -5.62 -0.59 -10.00
N PHE A 103 -4.58 -0.17 -9.26
CA PHE A 103 -4.73 0.79 -8.16
C PHE A 103 -5.38 2.10 -8.65
N ALA A 104 -4.94 2.61 -9.80
CA ALA A 104 -5.54 3.78 -10.44
C ALA A 104 -6.96 3.52 -10.97
N MET A 105 -7.22 2.36 -11.60
CA MET A 105 -8.57 1.99 -12.07
C MET A 105 -9.58 1.93 -10.93
N MET A 106 -9.17 1.45 -9.76
CA MET A 106 -10.01 1.37 -8.56
C MET A 106 -10.17 2.72 -7.84
N GLY A 107 -9.58 3.80 -8.36
CA GLY A 107 -9.66 5.13 -7.77
C GLY A 107 -8.98 5.22 -6.41
N LEU A 108 -7.90 4.44 -6.22
CA LEU A 108 -7.18 4.37 -4.95
C LEU A 108 -6.08 5.44 -4.81
N THR A 109 -5.66 6.08 -5.91
CA THR A 109 -4.64 7.13 -5.95
C THR A 109 -4.96 8.30 -5.02
N ASP A 110 -6.25 8.68 -4.96
CA ASP A 110 -6.69 9.90 -4.28
C ASP A 110 -7.26 9.63 -2.87
N LYS A 111 -7.14 8.39 -2.35
CA LYS A 111 -7.75 8.01 -1.07
C LYS A 111 -7.03 8.59 0.15
N GLY A 112 -5.76 8.98 0.00
CA GLY A 112 -4.94 9.52 1.09
C GLY A 112 -4.96 8.60 2.31
N HIS A 113 -5.12 9.18 3.50
CA HIS A 113 -5.14 8.43 4.76
C HIS A 113 -6.33 7.47 4.92
N ASN A 114 -7.35 7.55 4.06
CA ASN A 114 -8.50 6.64 4.07
C ASN A 114 -8.27 5.38 3.23
N LEU A 115 -7.07 5.16 2.68
CA LEU A 115 -6.78 4.03 1.80
C LEU A 115 -7.05 2.68 2.47
N LEU A 116 -6.47 2.41 3.65
CA LEU A 116 -6.59 1.10 4.31
C LEU A 116 -7.99 0.79 4.82
N ILE A 117 -8.87 1.80 4.92
CA ILE A 117 -10.28 1.60 5.29
C ILE A 117 -11.19 1.48 4.06
N SER A 118 -10.63 1.61 2.85
CA SER A 118 -11.39 1.55 1.60
C SER A 118 -11.74 0.10 1.23
N PRO A 119 -13.01 -0.23 0.97
CA PRO A 119 -13.36 -1.57 0.50
C PRO A 119 -12.74 -1.88 -0.87
N GLU A 120 -12.49 -0.87 -1.70
CA GLU A 120 -11.75 -1.02 -2.96
C GLU A 120 -10.29 -1.44 -2.73
N PHE A 121 -9.66 -1.04 -1.63
CA PHE A 121 -8.30 -1.44 -1.31
C PHE A 121 -8.24 -2.93 -0.97
N ALA A 122 -9.21 -3.45 -0.20
CA ALA A 122 -9.32 -4.88 0.05
C ALA A 122 -9.51 -5.68 -1.25
N LYS A 123 -10.33 -5.18 -2.19
CA LYS A 123 -10.50 -5.79 -3.51
C LYS A 123 -9.20 -5.77 -4.34
N TRP A 124 -8.43 -4.68 -4.25
CA TRP A 124 -7.13 -4.59 -4.91
C TRP A 124 -6.12 -5.58 -4.34
N ILE A 125 -6.10 -5.81 -3.02
CA ILE A 125 -5.27 -6.86 -2.40
C ILE A 125 -5.64 -8.24 -2.95
N HIS A 126 -6.93 -8.59 -2.96
CA HIS A 126 -7.37 -9.86 -3.54
C HIS A 126 -6.98 -10.01 -5.01
N TYR A 127 -7.10 -8.93 -5.80
CA TYR A 127 -6.62 -8.92 -7.18
C TYR A 127 -5.12 -9.22 -7.27
N LEU A 128 -4.29 -8.64 -6.39
CA LEU A 128 -2.85 -8.92 -6.38
C LEU A 128 -2.56 -10.37 -6.04
N ASP A 129 -3.27 -10.94 -5.07
CA ASP A 129 -3.11 -12.35 -4.70
C ASP A 129 -3.42 -13.26 -5.90
N ASP A 130 -4.58 -13.09 -6.54
CA ASP A 130 -4.97 -13.83 -7.76
C ASP A 130 -3.92 -13.64 -8.87
N PHE A 131 -3.46 -12.41 -9.10
CA PHE A 131 -2.49 -12.07 -10.14
C PHE A 131 -1.14 -12.78 -9.95
N TYR A 132 -0.63 -12.84 -8.72
CA TYR A 132 0.68 -13.42 -8.45
C TYR A 132 0.66 -14.94 -8.36
N ASP A 133 -0.46 -15.53 -7.97
CA ASP A 133 -0.66 -16.97 -8.05
C ASP A 133 -0.65 -17.45 -9.52
N GLU A 134 -1.24 -16.67 -10.43
CA GLU A 134 -1.28 -16.98 -11.86
C GLU A 134 0.09 -16.78 -12.55
N LEU A 135 0.87 -15.75 -12.20
CA LEU A 135 2.16 -15.43 -12.85
C LEU A 135 3.42 -16.03 -12.19
N ARG A 136 3.29 -16.94 -11.21
CA ARG A 136 4.36 -17.72 -10.53
C ARG A 136 5.76 -17.05 -10.58
N ASN A 137 6.07 -16.22 -9.56
CA ASN A 137 7.37 -15.58 -9.22
C ASN A 137 7.53 -14.06 -9.41
N SER A 138 6.58 -13.22 -9.01
CA SER A 138 6.91 -11.83 -8.66
C SER A 138 6.67 -11.60 -7.19
N ARG A 139 7.75 -11.51 -6.39
CA ARG A 139 7.67 -11.20 -4.96
C ARG A 139 7.18 -9.76 -4.78
N LYS A 140 5.85 -9.65 -4.77
CA LYS A 140 4.98 -8.70 -4.06
C LYS A 140 5.29 -7.21 -4.25
N THR A 141 4.62 -6.60 -5.23
CA THR A 141 4.72 -5.18 -5.56
C THR A 141 3.67 -4.31 -4.84
N MET A 142 2.92 -4.88 -3.88
CA MET A 142 1.96 -4.11 -3.07
C MET A 142 2.66 -2.86 -2.54
N MET A 143 3.81 -3.05 -1.88
CA MET A 143 4.55 -1.95 -1.29
C MET A 143 5.25 -1.08 -2.33
N THR A 144 5.66 -1.62 -3.49
CA THR A 144 6.15 -0.82 -4.61
C THR A 144 5.09 0.19 -5.07
N THR A 145 3.85 -0.26 -5.23
CA THR A 145 2.72 0.60 -5.61
C THR A 145 2.47 1.62 -4.50
N LEU A 146 2.32 1.19 -3.25
CA LEU A 146 2.04 2.09 -2.13
C LEU A 146 3.12 3.16 -1.95
N ARG A 147 4.40 2.82 -2.11
CA ARG A 147 5.54 3.76 -1.96
C ARG A 147 5.66 4.75 -3.12
N ASN A 148 4.97 4.55 -4.25
CA ASN A 148 4.83 5.58 -5.27
C ASN A 148 3.92 6.73 -4.83
N HIS A 149 3.02 6.48 -3.87
CA HIS A 149 2.00 7.44 -3.41
C HIS A 149 2.23 7.95 -1.99
N TYR A 150 2.91 7.17 -1.14
CA TYR A 150 3.09 7.45 0.28
C TYR A 150 4.53 7.22 0.69
N ASP A 151 5.10 8.17 1.44
CA ASP A 151 6.37 7.92 2.12
C ASP A 151 6.19 6.91 3.27
N ASP A 152 7.31 6.34 3.70
CA ASP A 152 7.32 5.29 4.72
C ASP A 152 6.71 5.77 6.05
N LYS A 153 6.91 7.04 6.44
CA LYS A 153 6.31 7.60 7.66
C LYS A 153 4.79 7.71 7.56
N SER A 154 4.26 8.10 6.40
CA SER A 154 2.84 8.17 6.12
C SER A 154 2.22 6.77 6.14
N LEU A 155 2.89 5.78 5.55
CA LEU A 155 2.46 4.38 5.61
C LEU A 155 2.36 3.89 7.05
N VAL A 156 3.37 4.14 7.89
CA VAL A 156 3.34 3.78 9.32
C VAL A 156 2.16 4.43 10.05
N ASN A 157 1.88 5.71 9.78
CA ASN A 157 0.73 6.40 10.38
C ASN A 157 -0.61 5.78 9.94
N MET A 158 -0.74 5.45 8.66
CA MET A 158 -1.95 4.88 8.09
C MET A 158 -2.18 3.45 8.63
N ILE A 159 -1.13 2.63 8.70
CA ILE A 159 -1.15 1.29 9.33
C ILE A 159 -1.57 1.39 10.79
N THR A 160 -0.95 2.29 11.57
CA THR A 160 -1.27 2.47 12.99
C THR A 160 -2.71 2.91 13.21
N SER A 161 -3.23 3.77 12.33
CA SER A 161 -4.63 4.21 12.42
C SER A 161 -5.59 3.06 12.10
N ALA A 162 -5.29 2.27 11.07
CA ALA A 162 -6.09 1.12 10.67
C ALA A 162 -6.02 -0.04 11.68
N SER A 163 -4.92 -0.21 12.42
CA SER A 163 -4.78 -1.28 13.43
C SER A 163 -5.64 -1.06 14.67
N LYS A 164 -6.01 0.19 14.96
CA LYS A 164 -6.91 0.56 16.07
C LYS A 164 -8.39 0.25 15.79
N VAL A 165 -8.75 0.01 14.54
CA VAL A 165 -10.13 -0.25 14.13
C VAL A 165 -10.30 -1.75 13.85
N SER A 166 -11.21 -2.41 14.58
CA SER A 166 -11.40 -3.87 14.49
C SER A 166 -11.62 -4.39 13.07
N LYS A 167 -12.35 -3.65 12.23
CA LYS A 167 -12.65 -4.06 10.84
C LYS A 167 -11.44 -4.00 9.90
N THR A 168 -10.42 -3.23 10.23
CA THR A 168 -9.23 -2.99 9.37
C THR A 168 -7.95 -3.50 9.99
N LYS A 169 -8.03 -4.13 11.15
CA LYS A 169 -6.89 -4.63 11.92
C LYS A 169 -6.09 -5.68 11.14
N ASP A 170 -6.77 -6.60 10.47
CA ASP A 170 -6.10 -7.67 9.71
C ASP A 170 -5.43 -7.11 8.44
N ILE A 171 -6.09 -6.17 7.76
CA ILE A 171 -5.49 -5.44 6.62
C ILE A 171 -4.26 -4.67 7.09
N ALA A 172 -4.34 -3.94 8.20
CA ALA A 172 -3.21 -3.20 8.76
C ALA A 172 -2.02 -4.10 9.06
N LYS A 173 -2.27 -5.26 9.69
CA LYS A 173 -1.23 -6.26 9.98
C LYS A 173 -0.59 -6.81 8.71
N SER A 174 -1.39 -7.09 7.68
CA SER A 174 -0.90 -7.58 6.40
C SER A 174 -0.01 -6.53 5.70
N VAL A 175 -0.47 -5.28 5.61
CA VAL A 175 0.27 -4.19 4.98
C VAL A 175 1.58 -3.89 5.74
N GLU A 176 1.55 -3.97 7.07
CA GLU A 176 2.75 -3.80 7.90
C GLU A 176 3.79 -4.89 7.67
N PHE A 177 3.36 -6.15 7.63
CA PHE A 177 4.24 -7.26 7.33
C PHE A 177 4.91 -7.09 5.97
N GLU A 178 4.15 -6.67 4.95
CA GLU A 178 4.70 -6.38 3.62
C GLU A 178 5.64 -5.17 3.62
N LEU A 179 5.40 -4.16 4.47
CA LEU A 179 6.31 -3.01 4.63
C LEU A 179 7.65 -3.47 5.18
N PHE A 180 7.63 -4.27 6.26
CA PHE A 180 8.85 -4.77 6.88
C PHE A 180 9.62 -5.72 5.96
N LYS A 181 8.92 -6.61 5.24
CA LYS A 181 9.55 -7.43 4.21
C LYS A 181 10.15 -6.61 3.07
N THR A 182 9.50 -5.53 2.67
CA THR A 182 10.04 -4.65 1.63
C THR A 182 11.31 -3.94 2.09
N TRP A 183 11.34 -3.50 3.35
CA TRP A 183 12.56 -2.97 3.96
C TRP A 183 13.66 -4.03 4.00
N HIS A 184 13.37 -5.24 4.49
CA HIS A 184 14.37 -6.28 4.72
C HIS A 184 14.79 -7.05 3.47
N ASP A 185 13.84 -7.71 2.79
CA ASP A 185 14.12 -8.68 1.72
C ASP A 185 14.38 -8.01 0.36
N ILE A 186 13.76 -6.87 0.11
CA ILE A 186 13.76 -6.21 -1.21
C ILE A 186 14.77 -5.05 -1.24
N SER A 187 14.71 -4.20 -0.21
CA SER A 187 15.54 -2.99 -0.13
C SER A 187 16.84 -3.21 0.65
N TYR A 188 17.01 -4.38 1.28
CA TYR A 188 18.15 -4.76 2.11
C TYR A 188 18.51 -3.71 3.18
N LYS A 189 17.48 -3.09 3.79
CA LYS A 189 17.66 -2.03 4.77
C LYS A 189 18.00 -2.56 6.15
N THR A 190 19.05 -2.00 6.74
CA THR A 190 19.42 -2.29 8.14
C THR A 190 18.47 -1.59 9.12
N THR A 191 18.50 -2.02 10.37
CA THR A 191 17.78 -1.35 11.47
C THR A 191 18.23 0.11 11.64
N ASP A 192 19.52 0.42 11.45
CA ASP A 192 20.06 1.79 11.42
C ASP A 192 19.43 2.65 10.31
N GLU A 193 19.33 2.11 9.10
CA GLU A 193 18.73 2.83 7.98
C GLU A 193 17.25 3.09 8.21
N ILE A 194 16.50 2.10 8.73
CA ILE A 194 15.07 2.28 9.06
C ILE A 194 14.87 3.33 10.15
N PHE A 195 15.76 3.37 11.15
CA PHE A 195 15.74 4.42 12.19
C PHE A 195 15.79 5.82 11.57
N THR A 196 16.68 6.00 10.59
CA THR A 196 16.86 7.27 9.88
C THR A 196 15.71 7.56 8.90
N ILE A 197 15.21 6.55 8.18
CA ILE A 197 14.04 6.67 7.27
C ILE A 197 12.80 7.15 8.02
N LEU A 198 12.63 6.69 9.26
CA LEU A 198 11.54 7.12 10.13
C LEU A 198 11.82 8.45 10.87
N ASN A 199 12.96 9.08 10.60
CA ASN A 199 13.48 10.31 11.19
C ASN A 199 13.62 10.23 12.72
N LEU A 200 13.94 9.05 13.25
CA LEU A 200 14.14 8.83 14.69
C LEU A 200 15.52 9.34 15.16
N ASP A 201 16.48 9.53 14.27
CA ASP A 201 17.79 10.14 14.54
C ASP A 201 17.72 11.64 14.89
N ARG A 202 16.64 12.29 14.47
CA ARG A 202 16.41 13.73 14.60
C ARG A 202 15.08 14.09 15.27
N ALA A 203 14.45 13.12 15.94
CA ALA A 203 13.16 13.35 16.59
C ALA A 203 13.29 14.21 17.85
N GLY A 204 14.47 14.27 18.48
CA GLY A 204 14.67 15.06 19.70
C GLY A 204 13.67 14.66 20.80
N SER A 205 13.09 15.63 21.49
CA SER A 205 12.05 15.40 22.50
C SER A 205 10.79 14.72 21.96
N SER A 206 10.62 14.65 20.64
CA SER A 206 9.50 13.98 19.97
C SER A 206 9.76 12.50 19.70
N LEU A 207 10.85 11.91 20.18
CA LEU A 207 11.20 10.49 19.99
C LEU A 207 10.07 9.52 20.38
N PHE A 208 9.41 9.78 21.51
CA PHE A 208 8.29 8.97 22.00
C PHE A 208 6.93 9.40 21.43
N THR A 209 6.91 10.37 20.52
CA THR A 209 5.67 10.86 19.92
C THR A 209 5.37 10.13 18.63
N GLY A 210 4.13 9.65 18.51
CA GLY A 210 3.68 8.92 17.33
C GLY A 210 4.15 7.45 17.29
N PRO A 211 3.88 6.77 16.17
CA PRO A 211 4.05 5.31 16.06
C PRO A 211 5.44 4.84 15.64
N TRP A 212 6.34 5.74 15.26
CA TRP A 212 7.54 5.38 14.50
C TRP A 212 8.58 4.62 15.32
N LEU A 213 8.79 5.00 16.59
CA LEU A 213 9.74 4.30 17.47
C LEU A 213 9.29 2.86 17.74
N ASP A 214 8.01 2.68 18.10
CA ASP A 214 7.40 1.35 18.28
C ASP A 214 7.51 0.51 16.99
N THR A 215 7.25 1.11 15.84
CA THR A 215 7.34 0.42 14.55
C THR A 215 8.76 -0.02 14.23
N TRP A 216 9.77 0.84 14.48
CA TRP A 216 11.17 0.49 14.32
C TRP A 216 11.59 -0.65 15.25
N ILE A 217 11.14 -0.63 16.51
CA ILE A 217 11.38 -1.72 17.47
C ILE A 217 10.78 -3.04 16.97
N ARG A 218 9.54 -3.02 16.48
CA ARG A 218 8.89 -4.23 15.93
C ARG A 218 9.56 -4.74 14.66
N TYR A 219 10.06 -3.85 13.80
CA TYR A 219 10.88 -4.23 12.65
C TYR A 219 12.17 -4.94 13.08
N MET A 220 12.90 -4.35 14.03
CA MET A 220 14.13 -4.93 14.58
C MET A 220 13.87 -6.27 15.27
N ILE A 221 12.80 -6.41 16.05
CA ILE A 221 12.44 -7.70 16.67
C ILE A 221 12.16 -8.75 15.59
N MET A 222 11.52 -8.39 14.48
CA MET A 222 11.18 -9.37 13.43
C MET A 222 12.40 -9.91 12.68
N PHE A 223 13.42 -9.08 12.44
CA PHE A 223 14.53 -9.42 11.55
C PHE A 223 15.91 -9.43 12.20
N ASP A 224 16.00 -9.02 13.47
CA ASP A 224 17.25 -8.84 14.21
C ASP A 224 17.05 -9.19 15.72
N GLU A 225 16.13 -10.12 16.03
CA GLU A 225 15.70 -10.42 17.41
C GLU A 225 16.88 -10.76 18.35
N GLY A 226 17.82 -11.57 17.85
CA GLY A 226 18.99 -12.03 18.63
C GLY A 226 19.93 -10.90 19.05
N TYR A 227 19.78 -9.73 18.45
CA TYR A 227 20.65 -8.57 18.62
C TYR A 227 19.92 -7.36 19.22
N PHE A 228 18.60 -7.45 19.36
CA PHE A 228 17.72 -6.38 19.87
C PHE A 228 18.23 -5.76 21.19
N ARG A 229 18.59 -6.59 22.18
CA ARG A 229 18.98 -6.12 23.52
C ARG A 229 20.26 -5.28 23.53
N ASP A 230 21.15 -5.50 22.56
CA ASP A 230 22.40 -4.74 22.44
C ASP A 230 22.29 -3.61 21.42
N HIS A 231 21.61 -3.85 20.30
CA HIS A 231 21.54 -2.91 19.18
C HIS A 231 20.59 -1.75 19.46
N MET A 232 19.46 -2.00 20.11
CA MET A 232 18.49 -0.94 20.42
C MET A 232 19.12 0.15 21.32
N PRO A 233 19.74 -0.19 22.47
CA PRO A 233 20.47 0.77 23.30
C PRO A 233 21.57 1.52 22.56
N LYS A 234 22.41 0.80 21.79
CA LYS A 234 23.50 1.41 21.00
C LYS A 234 22.97 2.44 20.03
N MET A 235 21.86 2.14 19.36
CA MET A 235 21.23 3.03 18.40
C MET A 235 20.66 4.28 19.05
N LEU A 236 19.97 4.15 20.19
CA LEU A 236 19.48 5.33 20.91
C LEU A 236 20.64 6.19 21.41
N LEU A 237 21.66 5.60 22.05
CA LEU A 237 22.82 6.31 22.60
C LEU A 237 23.75 6.90 21.52
N LYS A 238 23.65 6.45 20.27
CA LYS A 238 24.36 7.03 19.12
C LYS A 238 23.82 8.42 18.74
N TYR A 239 22.52 8.66 18.92
CA TYR A 239 21.86 9.90 18.48
C TYR A 239 21.34 10.77 19.63
N TYR A 240 21.21 10.20 20.82
CA TYR A 240 20.66 10.87 22.00
C TYR A 240 21.66 10.80 23.15
N ASP A 241 21.96 11.96 23.76
CA ASP A 241 22.71 12.00 25.01
C ASP A 241 21.98 11.18 26.09
N GLU A 242 22.74 10.49 26.93
CA GLU A 242 22.19 9.59 27.94
C GLU A 242 21.27 10.30 28.94
N ASN A 243 21.63 11.52 29.35
CA ASN A 243 20.82 12.29 30.30
C ASN A 243 19.54 12.79 29.65
N ASP A 244 19.64 13.29 28.41
CA ASP A 244 18.49 13.75 27.63
C ASP A 244 17.52 12.59 27.37
N LEU A 245 18.03 11.43 26.95
CA LEU A 245 17.24 10.22 26.73
C LEU A 245 16.55 9.77 28.03
N SER A 246 17.25 9.81 29.17
CA SER A 246 16.64 9.50 30.47
C SER A 246 15.49 10.44 30.83
N GLN A 247 15.62 11.74 30.54
CA GLN A 247 14.53 12.70 30.78
C GLN A 247 13.36 12.51 29.81
N MET A 248 13.63 12.18 28.54
CA MET A 248 12.59 11.83 27.57
C MET A 248 11.80 10.59 28.03
N ILE A 249 12.48 9.55 28.50
CA ILE A 249 11.86 8.34 29.06
C ILE A 249 10.99 8.67 30.27
N LYS A 250 11.50 9.46 31.24
CA LYS A 250 10.70 9.88 32.42
C LYS A 250 9.43 10.63 32.01
N THR A 251 9.55 11.53 31.04
CA THR A 251 8.41 12.27 30.49
C THR A 251 7.42 11.33 29.82
N ALA A 252 7.89 10.40 29.00
CA ALA A 252 7.06 9.42 28.31
C ALA A 252 6.38 8.42 29.27
N LYS A 253 7.03 8.05 30.37
CA LYS A 253 6.43 7.24 31.46
C LYS A 253 5.29 7.96 32.18
N SER A 254 5.31 9.29 32.20
CA SER A 254 4.24 10.10 32.81
C SER A 254 3.00 10.25 31.92
N ASN A 255 3.05 9.78 30.67
CA ASN A 255 1.94 9.82 29.73
C ASN A 255 1.39 8.39 29.48
N PRO A 256 0.11 8.11 29.80
CA PRO A 256 -0.47 6.77 29.67
C PRO A 256 -0.35 6.15 28.26
N ASN A 257 -0.32 6.97 27.20
CA ASN A 257 -0.20 6.47 25.83
C ASN A 257 1.21 5.98 25.47
N THR A 258 2.23 6.39 26.22
CA THR A 258 3.64 6.09 25.96
C THR A 258 4.31 5.34 27.11
N GLU A 259 3.64 5.20 28.25
CA GLU A 259 4.18 4.61 29.48
C GLU A 259 4.75 3.22 29.26
N LYS A 260 3.98 2.35 28.59
CA LYS A 260 4.39 0.97 28.34
C LYS A 260 5.68 0.91 27.52
N LEU A 261 5.70 1.59 26.37
CA LEU A 261 6.87 1.64 25.49
C LEU A 261 8.10 2.23 26.19
N ALA A 262 7.90 3.31 26.95
CA ALA A 262 8.98 3.95 27.67
C ALA A 262 9.57 3.06 28.78
N SER A 263 8.73 2.31 29.49
CA SER A 263 9.17 1.36 30.52
C SER A 263 9.96 0.20 29.91
N GLU A 264 9.49 -0.36 28.79
CA GLU A 264 10.20 -1.43 28.07
C GLU A 264 11.59 -0.97 27.58
N ILE A 265 11.70 0.26 27.06
CA ILE A 265 12.99 0.83 26.63
C ILE A 265 13.91 1.09 27.82
N GLU A 266 13.38 1.60 28.94
CA GLU A 266 14.16 1.82 30.17
C GLU A 266 14.75 0.51 30.71
N ASP A 267 13.96 -0.56 30.73
CA ASP A 267 14.41 -1.88 31.20
C ASP A 267 15.57 -2.41 30.33
N VAL A 268 15.46 -2.31 29.00
CA VAL A 268 16.53 -2.75 28.09
C VAL A 268 17.79 -1.89 28.24
N LEU A 269 17.65 -0.57 28.38
CA LEU A 269 18.79 0.33 28.62
C LEU A 269 19.51 0.02 29.94
N ASN A 270 18.76 -0.30 31.01
CA ASN A 270 19.32 -0.65 32.30
C ASN A 270 20.07 -1.98 32.29
N LEU A 271 19.61 -2.95 31.49
CA LEU A 271 20.30 -4.22 31.31
C LEU A 271 21.58 -4.07 30.49
N TYR A 272 21.59 -3.19 29.49
CA TYR A 272 22.75 -2.94 28.63
C TYR A 272 23.94 -2.28 29.36
N LYS A 273 23.67 -1.50 30.41
CA LYS A 273 24.71 -0.79 31.20
C LYS A 273 25.35 -1.65 32.29
N LYS A 274 24.82 -2.84 32.58
CA LYS A 274 25.36 -3.76 33.58
C LYS A 274 26.42 -4.67 32.98
#